data_AF-A0A6G4VM58-F1
#
_entry.id   AF-A0A6G4VM58-F1
#
_cell.length_a   1.000
_cell.length_b   1.000
_cell.length_c   1.000
_cell.angle_alpha   90.00
_cell.angle_beta   90.00
_cell.angle_gamma   90.00
#
_symmetry.space_group_name_H-M   'P 1'
#
loop_
_entity.id
_entity.type
_entity.pdbx_description
1 polymer ?
#
loop_
_entity_poly.entity_id
_entity_poly.type
_entity_poly.pdbx_seq_one_letter_code
_entity_poly.pdbx_strand_id
1 'polypeptide(L)' 'MSALDWQKSTFSGDQANCLYLAASPTTETIHLRESDTPDTILTTTPT' A
#
# COMPACT_ATOMS: atom_id res chain seq x y z
N MET A 1 -0.10 -15.91 -7.48
CA MET A 1 -0.27 -14.55 -6.92
C MET A 1 1.12 -14.05 -6.60
N SER A 2 1.62 -13.11 -7.38
CA SER A 2 2.87 -12.42 -7.03
C SER A 2 2.64 -11.74 -5.69
N ALA A 3 3.52 -11.98 -4.70
CA ALA A 3 3.42 -11.27 -3.44
C ALA A 3 3.62 -9.77 -3.71
N LEU A 4 2.72 -8.93 -3.20
CA LEU A 4 2.85 -7.47 -3.28
C LEU A 4 4.06 -7.04 -2.44
N ASP A 5 4.96 -6.25 -3.04
CA ASP A 5 6.10 -5.66 -2.33
C ASP A 5 5.66 -4.37 -1.63
N TRP A 6 5.40 -4.47 -0.33
CA TRP A 6 4.86 -3.38 0.47
C TRP A 6 5.97 -2.48 1.02
N GLN A 7 5.84 -1.18 0.79
CA GLN A 7 6.77 -0.17 1.28
C GLN A 7 6.05 0.85 2.16
N LYS A 8 6.68 1.25 3.26
CA LYS A 8 6.15 2.29 4.14
C LYS A 8 6.18 3.63 3.41
N SER A 9 5.07 4.36 3.48
CA SER A 9 4.97 5.72 2.95
C SER A 9 5.92 6.66 3.68
N THR A 10 6.63 7.50 2.94
CA THR A 10 7.43 8.59 3.51
C THR A 10 6.57 9.61 4.26
N PHE A 11 5.27 9.68 3.98
CA PHE A 11 4.31 10.53 4.68
C PHE A 11 3.94 10.04 6.08
N SER A 12 4.30 8.80 6.45
CA SER A 12 3.99 8.24 7.76
C SER A 12 5.03 8.56 8.84
N GLY A 13 6.17 9.16 8.47
CA GLY A 13 7.24 9.52 9.42
C GLY A 13 7.63 8.35 10.33
N ASP A 14 7.95 8.62 11.60
CA ASP A 14 8.35 7.61 12.60
C ASP A 14 7.26 7.32 13.64
N GLN A 15 5.99 7.64 13.33
CA GLN A 15 4.86 7.46 14.25
C GLN A 15 4.07 6.16 13.97
N ALA A 16 3.00 5.96 14.74
CA ALA A 16 2.01 4.91 14.50
C ALA A 16 1.08 5.24 13.32
N ASN A 17 0.19 4.31 12.97
CA ASN A 17 -0.81 4.45 11.90
C ASN A 17 -0.19 4.67 10.50
N CYS A 18 0.82 3.86 10.18
CA CYS A 18 1.59 4.00 8.96
C CYS A 18 0.82 3.50 7.74
N LEU A 19 0.86 4.29 6.66
CA LEU A 19 0.40 3.85 5.35
C LEU A 19 1.51 3.08 4.64
N TYR A 20 1.12 2.00 3.98
CA TYR A 20 1.97 1.20 3.12
C TYR A 20 1.40 1.17 1.72
N LEU A 21 2.28 1.16 0.73
CA LEU A 21 1.94 1.11 -0.68
C LEU A 21 2.62 -0.07 -1.35
N ALA A 22 1.96 -0.67 -2.34
CA ALA A 22 2.56 -1.65 -3.23
C ALA A 22 2.09 -1.40 -4.66
N ALA A 23 3.03 -1.35 -5.59
CA ALA A 23 2.71 -1.33 -7.01
C ALA A 23 2.35 -2.73 -7.48
N SER A 24 1.28 -2.86 -8.27
CA SER A 24 0.95 -4.08 -9.00
C SER A 24 1.34 -3.92 -10.47
N PRO A 25 2.45 -4.52 -10.92
CA PRO A 25 2.91 -4.37 -12.30
C PRO A 25 1.93 -4.96 -13.32
N THR A 26 1.11 -5.94 -12.91
CA THR A 26 0.17 -6.63 -13.81
C THR A 26 -1.10 -5.85 -14.07
N THR A 27 -1.54 -5.04 -13.11
CA THR A 27 -2.80 -4.29 -13.20
C THR A 27 -2.57 -2.78 -13.36
N GLU A 28 -1.33 -2.32 -13.32
CA GLU A 28 -0.95 -0.89 -13.36
C GLU A 28 -1.67 -0.04 -12.29
N THR A 29 -1.96 -0.66 -11.14
CA THR A 29 -2.62 -0.02 -9.99
C THR A 29 -1.68 0.08 -8.80
N ILE A 30 -1.99 1.01 -7.89
CA ILE A 30 -1.34 1.11 -6.59
C ILE A 30 -2.30 0.55 -5.53
N HIS A 31 -1.78 -0.31 -4.68
CA HIS A 31 -2.47 -0.81 -3.50
C HIS A 31 -2.04 -0.02 -2.27
N LEU A 32 -2.99 0.26 -1.38
CA LEU A 32 -2.74 0.92 -0.10
C LEU A 32 -3.27 0.06 1.04
N ARG A 33 -2.56 0.07 2.15
CA ARG A 33 -3.03 -0.47 3.44
C ARG A 33 -2.47 0.36 4.59
N GLU A 34 -3.07 0.20 5.75
CA GLU A 34 -2.64 0.85 7.00
C GLU A 34 -2.05 -0.22 7.94
N SER A 35 -1.11 0.16 8.81
CA SER A 35 -0.37 -0.75 9.70
C SER A 35 -1.23 -1.52 10.69
N ASP A 36 -2.26 -0.90 11.27
CA ASP A 36 -3.15 -1.54 12.25
C ASP A 36 -4.23 -2.40 11.58
N THR A 37 -4.52 -2.13 10.29
CA THR A 37 -5.40 -2.97 9.47
C THR A 37 -4.69 -3.51 8.21
N PRO A 38 -3.68 -4.39 8.34
CA PRO A 38 -2.84 -4.82 7.22
C PRO A 38 -3.58 -5.69 6.19
N ASP A 39 -4.73 -6.24 6.56
CA ASP A 39 -5.58 -7.08 5.71
C ASP A 39 -6.61 -6.27 4.89
N THR A 40 -6.80 -4.99 5.21
CA THR A 40 -7.69 -4.10 4.45
C THR A 40 -6.89 -3.41 3.36
N ILE A 41 -7.12 -3.82 2.10
CA ILE A 41 -6.39 -3.30 0.93
C ILE A 41 -7.32 -2.45 0.07
N LEU A 42 -6.93 -1.20 -0.14
CA LEU A 42 -7.54 -0.29 -1.11
C LEU A 42 -6.75 -0.32 -2.42
N THR A 43 -7.42 -0.15 -3.55
CA THR A 43 -6.79 -0.11 -4.89
C THR A 43 -7.14 1.22 -5.56
N THR A 44 -6.14 1.96 -6.02
CA THR A 44 -6.35 3.21 -6.75
C THR A 44 -6.72 2.95 -8.20
N THR A 45 -7.53 3.83 -8.78
CA THR A 45 -7.74 3.89 -10.22
C THR A 45 -6.78 4.89 -10.86
N PRO A 46 -6.27 4.62 -12.08
CA PRO A 46 -5.54 5.62 -12.87
C PRO A 46 -6.38 6.89 -13.07
N THR A 47 -5.71 8.04 -13.16
CA THR A 47 -6.32 9.35 -13.47
C THR A 47 -6.12 9.72 -14.93
#